data_AF-A0A6A7AXV3-F1
#
_entry.id   AF-A0A6A7AXV3-F1
#
_cell.length_a   1.000
_cell.length_b   1.000
_cell.length_c   1.000
_cell.angle_alpha   90.00
_cell.angle_beta   90.00
_cell.angle_gamma   90.00
#
_symmetry.space_group_name_H-M   'P 1'
#
loop_
_entity.id
_entity.type
_entity.pdbx_description
1 polymer ?
#
loop_
_entity_poly.entity_id
_entity_poly.type
_entity_poly.pdbx_seq_one_letter_code
_entity_poly.pdbx_strand_id
1 'polypeptide(L)'
;MSRPLTLLIYNSPLFPAHWALWLPSLSNPNIGKLPNAVGSASQGFEVVIEREHDVSGITQRYQIVPLGLVSEDCVCDGDAEGGGGGAGSRDKGVCDVERVALGVCAPGVSLRGDGDEGLEVCVRCYVGILVVNLCGWCW
;
A
#
# COMPACT_ATOMS: atom_id res chain seq x y z
N MET A 1 -13.57 16.80 3.78
CA MET A 1 -12.26 17.23 4.33
C MET A 1 -11.17 16.38 3.69
N SER A 2 -9.92 16.46 4.17
CA SER A 2 -8.78 15.73 3.59
C SER A 2 -7.97 15.03 4.69
N ARG A 3 -7.44 13.84 4.39
CA ARG A 3 -6.67 13.04 5.34
C ARG A 3 -5.22 12.86 4.90
N PRO A 4 -4.25 12.71 5.84
CA PRO A 4 -2.86 12.57 5.47
C PRO A 4 -2.58 11.19 4.85
N LEU A 5 -1.90 11.20 3.70
CA LEU A 5 -1.25 10.02 3.15
C LEU A 5 0.21 10.03 3.60
N THR A 6 0.64 8.96 4.26
CA THR A 6 2.01 8.83 4.73
C THR A 6 2.64 7.54 4.23
N LEU A 7 3.97 7.55 4.10
CA LEU A 7 4.78 6.37 3.83
C LEU A 7 5.39 5.90 5.15
N LEU A 8 5.15 4.64 5.50
CA LEU A 8 5.78 3.95 6.61
C LEU A 8 6.98 3.16 6.08
N ILE A 9 8.14 3.42 6.66
CA ILE A 9 9.40 2.75 6.33
C ILE A 9 9.83 1.89 7.51
N TYR A 10 9.72 0.57 7.35
CA TYR A 10 10.14 -0.43 8.32
C TYR A 10 11.57 -0.86 8.03
N ASN A 11 12.51 -0.26 8.76
CA ASN A 11 13.92 -0.63 8.63
C ASN A 11 14.21 -1.93 9.38
N SER A 12 14.94 -2.83 8.75
CA SER A 12 15.45 -4.05 9.35
C SER A 12 16.97 -4.12 9.14
N PRO A 13 17.75 -4.56 10.14
CA PRO A 13 19.18 -4.81 9.95
C PRO A 13 19.45 -6.05 9.09
N LEU A 14 18.47 -6.96 8.96
CA LEU A 14 18.64 -8.26 8.28
C LEU A 14 18.04 -8.28 6.87
N PHE A 15 17.11 -7.38 6.56
CA PHE A 15 16.38 -7.35 5.31
C PHE A 15 16.32 -5.93 4.76
N PRO A 16 16.22 -5.75 3.43
CA PRO A 16 15.87 -4.47 2.85
C PRO A 16 14.63 -3.88 3.51
N ALA A 17 14.60 -2.55 3.65
CA ALA A 17 13.51 -1.87 4.31
C ALA A 17 12.17 -2.19 3.62
N HIS A 18 11.17 -2.59 4.41
CA HIS A 18 9.81 -2.81 3.92
C HIS A 18 9.06 -1.49 3.98
N TRP A 19 8.30 -1.18 2.93
CA TRP A 19 7.58 0.08 2.80
C TRP A 19 6.10 -0.19 2.63
N ALA A 20 5.29 0.65 3.28
CA ALA A 20 3.84 0.60 3.18
C ALA A 20 3.27 2.01 3.16
N LEU A 21 2.17 2.22 2.42
CA LEU A 21 1.38 3.44 2.55
C LEU A 21 0.45 3.31 3.74
N TRP A 22 0.23 4.43 4.43
CA TRP A 22 -0.71 4.52 5.54
C TRP A 22 -1.74 5.60 5.29
N LEU A 23 -3.00 5.19 5.45
CA LEU A 23 -4.18 6.03 5.29
C LEU A 23 -5.07 5.85 6.53
N PRO A 24 -5.09 6.82 7.46
CA PRO A 24 -5.93 6.71 8.64
C PRO A 24 -7.42 6.80 8.29
N SER A 25 -8.26 6.10 9.06
CA SER A 25 -9.71 6.27 9.03
C SER A 25 -10.10 7.64 9.60
N LEU A 26 -11.20 8.22 9.13
CA LEU A 26 -11.75 9.45 9.75
C LEU A 26 -12.30 9.18 11.15
N SER A 27 -12.85 7.99 11.37
CA SER A 27 -13.48 7.64 12.64
C SER A 27 -12.46 7.36 13.75
N ASN A 28 -11.30 6.81 13.38
CA ASN A 28 -10.22 6.51 14.31
C ASN A 28 -8.87 6.64 13.61
N PRO A 29 -8.02 7.62 13.96
CA PRO A 29 -6.73 7.81 13.29
C PRO A 29 -5.71 6.70 13.51
N ASN A 30 -5.93 5.81 14.50
CA ASN A 30 -5.06 4.66 14.74
C ASN A 30 -5.44 3.45 13.88
N ILE A 31 -6.66 3.41 13.36
CA ILE A 31 -7.15 2.34 12.48
C ILE A 31 -7.22 2.89 11.07
N GLY A 32 -6.75 2.13 10.09
CA GLY A 32 -6.67 2.65 8.74
C GLY A 32 -6.49 1.57 7.70
N LYS A 33 -6.10 2.02 6.52
CA LYS A 33 -5.73 1.15 5.41
C LYS A 33 -4.22 1.19 5.23
N LEU A 34 -3.65 0.01 5.02
CA LEU A 34 -2.23 -0.15 4.80
C LEU A 34 -1.98 -0.87 3.46
N PRO A 35 -1.99 -0.16 2.32
CA PRO A 35 -1.50 -0.72 1.06
C PRO A 35 0.00 -0.99 1.12
N ASN A 36 0.41 -2.23 0.90
CA ASN A 36 1.80 -2.66 0.91
C ASN A 36 2.08 -3.68 -0.20
N ALA A 37 3.36 -3.93 -0.45
CA ALA A 37 3.80 -5.01 -1.34
C ALA A 37 4.33 -6.15 -0.46
N VAL A 38 3.62 -7.28 -0.44
CA VAL A 38 3.96 -8.46 0.35
C VAL A 38 4.54 -9.52 -0.57
N GLY A 39 5.59 -10.18 -0.13
CA GLY A 39 6.21 -11.25 -0.91
C GLY A 39 7.72 -11.31 -0.69
N SER A 40 8.40 -11.92 -1.63
CA SER A 40 9.85 -12.13 -1.55
C SER A 40 10.49 -12.07 -2.93
N ALA A 41 11.79 -11.79 -2.98
CA ALA A 41 12.52 -11.74 -4.24
C ALA A 41 12.46 -13.05 -5.05
N SER A 42 12.20 -14.20 -4.39
CA SER A 42 12.14 -15.53 -5.03
C SER A 42 10.76 -15.87 -5.58
N GLN A 43 9.70 -15.37 -4.94
CA GLN A 43 8.31 -15.66 -5.34
C GLN A 43 7.65 -14.48 -6.06
N GLY A 44 8.28 -13.31 -6.05
CA GLY A 44 7.67 -12.05 -6.46
C GLY A 44 6.92 -11.41 -5.30
N PHE A 45 6.39 -10.23 -5.58
CA PHE A 45 5.57 -9.48 -4.65
C PHE A 45 4.15 -9.33 -5.21
N GLU A 46 3.18 -9.18 -4.32
CA GLU A 46 1.80 -8.85 -4.62
C GLU A 46 1.39 -7.59 -3.84
N VAL A 47 0.49 -6.80 -4.43
CA VAL A 47 -0.11 -5.67 -3.72
C VAL A 47 -1.17 -6.21 -2.79
N VAL A 48 -1.02 -5.94 -1.50
CA VAL A 48 -2.01 -6.28 -0.49
C VAL A 48 -2.51 -4.98 0.13
N ILE A 49 -3.82 -4.91 0.35
CA ILE A 49 -4.45 -3.81 1.09
C ILE A 49 -5.00 -4.39 2.38
N GLU A 50 -4.33 -4.10 3.48
CA GLU A 50 -4.84 -4.41 4.81
C GLU A 50 -5.84 -3.33 5.21
N ARG A 51 -7.12 -3.70 5.25
CA ARG A 51 -8.21 -2.85 5.75
C ARG A 51 -8.29 -3.01 7.26
N GLU A 52 -8.60 -1.93 7.97
CA GLU A 52 -8.69 -1.90 9.43
C GLU A 52 -7.38 -2.23 10.17
N HIS A 53 -6.24 -1.93 9.55
CA HIS A 53 -4.93 -2.11 10.17
C HIS A 53 -4.80 -1.14 11.37
N ASP A 54 -4.40 -1.66 12.53
CA ASP A 54 -4.17 -0.87 13.75
C ASP A 54 -2.68 -0.52 13.89
N VAL A 55 -2.35 0.73 13.62
CA VAL A 55 -0.97 1.23 13.69
C VAL A 55 -0.44 1.26 15.14
N SER A 56 -1.33 1.28 16.14
CA SER A 56 -0.94 1.30 17.55
C SER A 56 -0.47 -0.06 18.05
N GLY A 57 -0.86 -1.15 17.36
CA GLY A 57 -0.39 -2.51 17.63
C GLY A 57 1.02 -2.81 17.10
N ILE A 58 1.61 -1.90 16.31
CA ILE A 58 2.92 -2.12 15.70
C ILE A 58 4.02 -1.96 16.73
N THR A 59 4.72 -3.05 17.03
CA THR A 59 5.89 -3.06 17.93
C THR A 59 7.20 -2.74 17.23
N GLN A 60 7.26 -2.92 15.91
CA GLN A 60 8.42 -2.60 15.09
C GLN A 60 8.61 -1.10 14.94
N ARG A 61 9.86 -0.62 15.00
CA ARG A 61 10.17 0.79 14.71
C ARG A 61 10.00 1.08 13.22
N TYR A 62 9.25 2.12 12.92
CA TYR A 62 9.08 2.64 11.57
C TYR A 62 9.39 4.14 11.52
N GLN A 63 9.74 4.62 10.33
CA GLN A 63 9.84 6.04 10.03
C GLN A 63 8.57 6.46 9.27
N ILE A 64 8.10 7.67 9.54
CA ILE A 64 6.95 8.27 8.84
C ILE A 64 7.48 9.33 7.89
N VAL A 65 7.11 9.23 6.62
CA VAL A 65 7.35 10.27 5.62
C VAL A 65 5.99 10.78 5.13
N PRO A 66 5.62 12.04 5.38
CA PRO A 66 4.38 12.60 4.85
C PRO A 66 4.48 12.75 3.33
N LEU A 67 3.48 12.25 2.61
CA LEU A 67 3.43 12.31 1.14
C LEU A 67 2.48 13.40 0.67
N GLY A 68 1.37 13.61 1.37
CA GLY A 68 0.40 14.64 1.02
C GLY A 68 -0.94 14.47 1.72
N LEU A 69 -1.94 15.14 1.18
CA LEU A 69 -3.32 15.05 1.63
C LEU A 69 -4.16 14.40 0.52
N VAL A 70 -5.07 13.52 0.91
CA VAL A 70 -6.01 12.86 0.01
C VAL A 70 -7.41 13.34 0.34
N SER A 71 -8.20 13.64 -0.70
CA SER A 71 -9.62 14.02 -0.53
C SER A 71 -10.40 12.85 0.07
N GLU A 72 -11.37 13.16 0.92
CA GLU A 72 -12.30 12.15 1.45
C GLU A 72 -13.08 11.42 0.37
N ASP A 73 -13.37 12.09 -0.75
CA ASP A 73 -14.11 11.47 -1.86
C ASP A 73 -13.34 10.30 -2.49
N CYS A 74 -12.01 10.27 -2.32
CA CYS A 74 -11.14 9.22 -2.85
C CYS A 74 -10.96 8.04 -1.88
N VAL A 75 -11.43 8.16 -0.62
CA VAL A 75 -11.19 7.19 0.46
C VAL A 75 -12.51 6.79 1.10
N CYS A 76 -12.87 5.51 0.99
CA CYS A 76 -14.01 4.94 1.72
C CYS A 76 -13.55 4.43 3.09
N ASP A 77 -14.20 4.84 4.17
CA ASP A 77 -14.01 4.24 5.50
C ASP A 77 -14.94 3.03 5.63
N GLY A 78 -14.36 1.83 5.80
CA GLY A 78 -15.08 0.55 5.84
C GLY A 78 -15.00 -0.25 4.53
N ASP A 79 -15.27 -1.55 4.64
CA ASP A 79 -15.60 -2.39 3.49
C ASP A 79 -16.87 -1.82 2.85
N ALA A 80 -16.87 -1.55 1.54
CA ALA A 80 -18.12 -1.16 0.89
C ALA A 80 -19.15 -2.29 1.07
N GLU A 81 -20.17 -1.95 1.85
CA GLU A 81 -21.41 -2.65 2.19
C GLU A 81 -21.64 -4.04 1.59
N GLY A 82 -21.79 -5.02 2.49
CA GLY A 82 -22.46 -6.28 2.22
C GLY A 82 -22.37 -7.21 3.43
N GLY A 83 -23.30 -7.07 4.37
CA GLY A 83 -23.34 -7.88 5.60
C GLY A 83 -23.15 -9.38 5.35
N GLY A 84 -22.33 -10.00 6.20
CA GLY A 84 -22.23 -11.45 6.33
C GLY A 84 -20.85 -12.02 5.99
N GLY A 85 -19.95 -12.03 6.98
CA GLY A 85 -19.00 -13.12 7.22
C GLY A 85 -18.29 -13.78 6.04
N GLY A 86 -17.88 -13.02 5.02
CA GLY A 86 -17.22 -13.56 3.84
C GLY A 86 -16.06 -12.66 3.44
N ALA A 87 -14.88 -13.26 3.31
CA ALA A 87 -13.65 -12.63 2.84
C ALA A 87 -13.91 -11.66 1.68
N GLY A 88 -13.98 -10.36 1.97
CA GLY A 88 -14.01 -9.31 0.96
C GLY A 88 -12.80 -9.49 0.06
N SER A 89 -13.03 -9.78 -1.22
CA SER A 89 -11.98 -10.03 -2.20
C SER A 89 -10.89 -8.96 -2.09
N ARG A 90 -9.69 -9.37 -1.67
CA ARG A 90 -8.50 -8.51 -1.52
C ARG A 90 -8.11 -7.86 -2.85
N ASP A 91 -8.65 -8.38 -3.96
CA ASP A 91 -8.30 -8.03 -5.33
C ASP A 91 -9.22 -6.96 -5.95
N LYS A 92 -10.22 -6.46 -5.19
CA LYS A 92 -11.12 -5.41 -5.67
C LYS A 92 -10.94 -4.13 -4.86
N GLY A 93 -10.47 -3.09 -5.55
CA GLY A 93 -10.34 -1.76 -4.98
C GLY A 93 -11.72 -1.15 -4.79
N VAL A 94 -12.06 -0.84 -3.54
CA VAL A 94 -13.35 -0.30 -3.13
C VAL A 94 -13.44 1.19 -3.41
N CYS A 95 -12.34 1.92 -3.21
CA CYS A 95 -12.24 3.35 -3.42
C CYS A 95 -11.13 3.70 -4.41
N ASP A 96 -11.07 4.95 -4.88
CA ASP A 96 -10.09 5.38 -5.88
C ASP A 96 -8.66 5.09 -5.45
N VAL A 97 -8.35 5.32 -4.18
CA VAL A 97 -7.01 5.02 -3.64
C VAL A 97 -6.68 3.53 -3.70
N GLU A 98 -7.63 2.66 -3.37
CA GLU A 98 -7.41 1.20 -3.47
C GLU A 98 -7.31 0.74 -4.92
N ARG A 99 -8.12 1.32 -5.82
CA ARG A 99 -8.10 1.01 -7.26
C ARG A 99 -6.78 1.41 -7.89
N VAL A 100 -6.27 2.60 -7.55
CA VAL A 100 -4.94 3.04 -7.95
C VAL A 100 -3.89 2.12 -7.36
N ALA A 101 -4.02 1.76 -6.08
CA ALA A 101 -3.05 0.90 -5.42
C ALA A 101 -2.91 -0.48 -6.09
N LEU A 102 -4.04 -1.14 -6.36
CA LEU A 102 -4.08 -2.42 -7.06
C LEU A 102 -3.73 -2.32 -8.55
N GLY A 103 -3.89 -1.14 -9.15
CA GLY A 103 -3.51 -0.89 -10.54
C GLY A 103 -2.00 -0.81 -10.77
N VAL A 104 -1.20 -0.67 -9.70
CA VAL A 104 0.25 -0.68 -9.82
C VAL A 104 0.76 -2.11 -9.79
N CYS A 105 1.50 -2.50 -10.82
CA CYS A 105 2.15 -3.80 -10.86
C CYS A 105 3.10 -3.95 -9.68
N ALA A 106 2.86 -4.97 -8.85
CA ALA A 106 3.80 -5.34 -7.82
C ALA A 106 5.13 -5.80 -8.45
N PRO A 107 6.25 -5.61 -7.74
CA PRO A 107 7.55 -6.08 -8.20
C PRO A 107 7.53 -7.58 -8.51
N GLY A 108 7.99 -7.95 -9.71
CA GLY A 108 8.14 -9.35 -10.10
C GLY A 108 9.29 -10.06 -9.37
N VAL A 109 9.46 -11.34 -9.66
CA VAL A 109 10.62 -12.12 -9.19
C VAL A 109 11.90 -11.45 -9.68
N SER A 110 12.80 -11.11 -8.76
CA SER A 110 14.07 -10.43 -9.08
C SER A 110 15.29 -11.33 -8.81
N LEU A 111 15.10 -12.49 -8.19
CA LEU A 111 16.09 -13.56 -8.19
C LEU A 111 16.19 -14.13 -9.60
N ARG A 112 17.24 -13.74 -10.32
CA ARG A 112 17.53 -14.23 -11.67
C ARG A 112 17.59 -15.77 -11.66
N GLY A 113 16.64 -16.41 -12.35
CA GLY A 113 16.95 -17.66 -13.06
C GLY A 113 17.78 -17.32 -14.29
N ASP A 114 18.73 -18.17 -14.67
CA ASP A 114 19.52 -18.02 -15.90
C ASP A 114 18.59 -17.92 -17.12
N GLY A 115 18.24 -16.70 -17.56
CA GLY A 115 17.72 -16.47 -18.91
C GLY A 115 16.43 -15.69 -19.13
N ASP A 116 15.89 -14.91 -18.18
CA ASP A 116 14.66 -14.15 -18.43
C ASP A 116 14.87 -12.61 -18.42
N GLU A 117 14.40 -11.95 -19.49
CA GLU A 117 14.42 -10.48 -19.66
C GLU A 117 13.35 -9.84 -18.76
N GLY A 118 13.72 -9.65 -17.49
CA GLY A 118 12.82 -9.22 -16.43
C GLY A 118 12.23 -7.82 -16.60
N LEU A 119 10.92 -7.72 -16.43
CA LEU A 119 10.24 -6.47 -16.08
C LEU A 119 10.68 -6.06 -14.66
N GLU A 120 11.77 -5.30 -14.58
CA GLU A 120 12.30 -4.71 -13.34
C GLU A 120 11.40 -3.55 -12.88
N VAL A 121 10.23 -3.86 -12.32
CA VAL A 121 9.53 -2.87 -11.48
C VAL A 121 10.15 -2.96 -10.09
N CYS A 122 11.17 -2.15 -9.85
CA CYS A 122 11.77 -2.00 -8.52
C CYS A 122 10.71 -1.52 -7.51
N VAL A 123 10.78 -1.93 -6.25
CA VAL A 123 9.90 -1.46 -5.15
C VAL A 123 9.88 0.09 -5.06
N ARG A 124 10.98 0.75 -5.45
CA ARG A 124 11.04 2.21 -5.63
C ARG A 124 10.11 2.74 -6.72
N CYS A 125 10.05 2.06 -7.85
CA CYS A 125 9.13 2.39 -8.93
C CYS A 125 7.69 2.13 -8.49
N TYR A 126 7.42 1.05 -7.74
CA TYR A 126 6.09 0.79 -7.19
C TYR A 126 5.57 1.96 -6.34
N VAL A 127 6.33 2.39 -5.31
CA VAL A 127 5.93 3.52 -4.46
C VAL A 127 5.89 4.82 -5.26
N GLY A 128 6.84 5.05 -6.18
CA GLY A 128 6.82 6.22 -7.05
C GLY A 128 5.58 6.29 -7.94
N ILE A 129 5.20 5.18 -8.58
CA ILE A 129 4.02 5.07 -9.44
C ILE A 129 2.73 5.21 -8.61
N LEU A 130 2.71 4.63 -7.39
CA LEU A 130 1.60 4.78 -6.45
C LEU A 130 1.40 6.25 -6.06
N VAL A 131 2.47 6.93 -5.64
CA VAL A 131 2.43 8.34 -5.22
C VAL A 131 2.07 9.24 -6.39
N VAL A 132 2.64 9.00 -7.58
CA VAL A 132 2.32 9.78 -8.80
C VAL A 132 0.87 9.61 -9.22
N ASN A 133 0.32 8.39 -9.17
CA ASN A 133 -1.08 8.16 -9.55
C ASN A 133 -2.07 8.62 -8.48
N LEU A 134 -1.74 8.53 -7.19
CA LEU A 134 -2.60 8.97 -6.09
C LEU A 134 -2.66 10.49 -5.94
N CYS A 135 -1.58 11.19 -6.28
CA CYS A 135 -1.50 12.66 -6.24
C CYS A 135 -1.76 13.32 -7.60
N GLY A 136 -2.61 12.72 -8.45
CA GLY A 136 -2.87 13.24 -9.80
C GLY A 136 -2.96 14.78 -9.83
N TRP A 137 -2.11 15.40 -10.67
CA TRP A 137 -1.93 16.85 -10.93
C TRP A 137 -1.05 17.53 -9.86
N CYS A 138 0.14 18.12 -10.11
CA CYS A 138 0.65 18.92 -11.22
C CYS A 138 2.21 18.97 -11.12
N TRP A 139 2.93 18.80 -12.22
CA TRP A 139 4.21 19.50 -12.45
C TRP A 139 3.95 20.54 -13.54
#